data_AF-E0ST95-F1
#
_entry.id   AF-E0ST95-F1
#
_cell.length_a   1.000
_cell.length_b   1.000
_cell.length_c   1.000
_cell.angle_alpha   90.00
_cell.angle_beta   90.00
_cell.angle_gamma   90.00
#
_symmetry.space_group_name_H-M   'P 1'
#
loop_
_entity.id
_entity.type
_entity.pdbx_description
1 polymer ?
#
loop_
_entity_poly.entity_id
_entity_poly.type
_entity_poly.pdbx_seq_one_letter_code
_entity_poly.pdbx_strand_id
1 'polypeptide(L)'
;MSRGRPIPKGEVRISRIIFILADLQQRKGGILRFKDIHEEFVRAGIVSNIKYRGNTRRILKKLIEMGYLEQPRRGEYRLKVAPRPFQVIELIREVQESYGDEMIYEWRAGGLFWTLAEGTIFGLPRNIDENPVYKLILEVLLVRLANIFDAIVELGKAAKTSKNVKTMPIPYTAVREFILNILPYVIGELSGIDGDGLHAEAILKLYKRLLEHIPKEINGQPILVDLIRGYVDTSEKLLKISRHNEELIESLEAENSWGARASEKIVVVMHPPRHLIDESETERELYESLKQLIKKGVSDAMLLEHMRVYDESVVEKVLKYLELGLMLNKERKKSLIRLYKLVRAGEALEGMVTHYLSPKEYTIWIESENSSFEDTIEISKHASEAEKNEEVVLSEIRKEFEETIRRGYTLEDMVKGIWLSNWPGMPRFILYYSDFSENIVDFVRKSVRETLEAIGINVPHNFDILIEEGYRLMKKLDKMLKQDTNKIVHSLKDAFNHVAKEGDVHE
;
A
#
# COMPACT_ATOMS: atom_id res chain seq x y z
N MET A 1 31.94 -47.06 -19.48
CA MET A 1 30.53 -46.63 -19.48
C MET A 1 30.20 -45.97 -18.15
N SER A 2 30.10 -44.64 -18.15
CA SER A 2 29.69 -43.83 -17.00
C SER A 2 28.17 -43.84 -16.86
N ARG A 3 27.67 -44.15 -15.67
CA ARG A 3 26.27 -43.90 -15.28
C ARG A 3 26.26 -43.09 -14.00
N GLY A 4 26.56 -41.79 -14.12
CA GLY A 4 26.18 -40.80 -13.13
C GLY A 4 24.71 -40.45 -13.36
N ARG A 5 23.85 -40.65 -12.36
CA ARG A 5 22.48 -40.12 -12.40
C ARG A 5 22.54 -38.60 -12.62
N PRO A 6 21.62 -38.01 -13.42
CA PRO A 6 21.56 -36.57 -13.57
C PRO A 6 21.30 -35.91 -12.21
N ILE A 7 22.06 -34.87 -11.90
CA ILE A 7 21.82 -34.02 -10.73
C ILE A 7 20.62 -33.13 -11.09
N PRO A 8 19.49 -33.18 -10.37
CA PRO A 8 18.38 -32.26 -10.63
C PRO A 8 18.86 -30.82 -10.34
N LYS A 9 18.70 -29.93 -11.33
CA LYS A 9 18.88 -28.49 -11.22
C LYS A 9 17.77 -27.93 -10.30
N GLY A 10 18.10 -27.02 -9.38
CA GLY A 10 17.11 -26.29 -8.60
C GLY A 10 17.73 -25.44 -7.49
N GLU A 11 17.44 -24.14 -7.50
CA GLU A 11 17.81 -23.16 -6.46
C GLU A 11 17.31 -23.57 -5.07
N VAL A 12 16.16 -24.24 -4.99
CA VAL A 12 15.56 -24.82 -3.78
C VAL A 12 16.55 -25.68 -2.98
N ARG A 13 17.43 -26.43 -3.66
CA ARG A 13 18.43 -27.28 -2.99
C ARG A 13 19.59 -26.45 -2.42
N ILE A 14 19.91 -25.32 -3.03
CA ILE A 14 20.96 -24.40 -2.57
C ILE A 14 20.49 -23.64 -1.34
N SER A 15 19.26 -23.11 -1.34
CA SER A 15 18.66 -22.42 -0.20
C SER A 15 18.61 -23.31 1.05
N ARG A 16 18.20 -24.58 0.91
CA ARG A 16 18.21 -25.54 2.02
C ARG A 16 19.63 -25.79 2.57
N ILE A 17 20.64 -25.87 1.70
CA ILE A 17 22.03 -26.05 2.10
C ILE A 17 22.57 -24.80 2.82
N ILE A 18 22.25 -23.60 2.32
CA ILE A 18 22.63 -22.32 2.94
C ILE A 18 21.99 -22.19 4.32
N PHE A 19 20.71 -22.55 4.47
CA PHE A 19 20.01 -22.51 5.75
C PHE A 19 20.66 -23.43 6.80
N ILE A 20 21.00 -24.67 6.42
CA ILE A 20 21.71 -25.61 7.29
C ILE A 20 23.08 -25.08 7.71
N LEU A 21 23.81 -24.44 6.80
CA LEU A 21 25.09 -23.81 7.11
C LEU A 21 24.92 -22.59 8.02
N ALA A 22 23.90 -21.77 7.82
CA ALA A 22 23.61 -20.61 8.66
C ALA A 22 23.24 -21.00 10.09
N ASP A 23 22.35 -21.98 10.25
CA ASP A 23 22.01 -22.57 11.56
C ASP A 23 23.24 -23.18 12.25
N LEU A 24 24.06 -23.93 11.51
CA LEU A 24 25.31 -24.47 12.03
C LEU A 24 26.27 -23.35 12.47
N GLN A 25 26.35 -22.25 11.73
CA GLN A 25 27.20 -21.09 12.05
C GLN A 25 26.69 -20.35 13.29
N GLN A 26 25.38 -20.26 13.48
CA GLN A 26 24.78 -19.71 14.70
C GLN A 26 25.09 -20.59 15.92
N ARG A 27 25.03 -21.92 15.77
CA ARG A 27 25.31 -22.89 16.85
C ARG A 27 26.79 -23.04 17.20
N LYS A 28 27.70 -22.87 16.23
CA LYS A 28 29.14 -23.18 16.38
C LYS A 28 30.06 -21.96 16.29
N GLY A 29 29.53 -20.77 16.00
CA GLY A 29 30.30 -19.54 15.81
C GLY A 29 30.63 -19.25 14.34
N GLY A 30 31.17 -18.05 14.07
CA GLY A 30 31.34 -17.49 12.72
C GLY A 30 32.31 -18.18 11.76
N ILE A 31 32.92 -19.32 12.13
CA ILE A 31 33.77 -20.12 11.24
C ILE A 31 33.37 -21.60 11.38
N LEU A 32 33.03 -22.23 10.25
CA LEU A 32 32.61 -23.62 10.16
C LEU A 32 33.74 -24.52 9.68
N ARG A 33 34.01 -25.63 10.37
CA ARG A 33 35.00 -26.62 9.93
C ARG A 33 34.37 -27.65 9.00
N PHE A 34 35.16 -28.14 8.03
CA PHE A 34 34.71 -29.17 7.08
C PHE A 34 34.08 -30.40 7.75
N LYS A 35 34.64 -30.84 8.88
CA LYS A 35 34.15 -31.99 9.63
C LYS A 35 32.72 -31.75 10.12
N ASP A 36 32.49 -30.61 10.76
CA ASP A 36 31.19 -30.22 11.32
C ASP A 36 30.15 -30.08 10.20
N ILE A 37 30.53 -29.45 9.08
CA ILE A 37 29.67 -29.34 7.89
C ILE A 37 29.32 -30.72 7.31
N HIS A 38 30.30 -31.60 7.18
CA HIS A 38 30.10 -32.91 6.58
C HIS A 38 29.17 -33.79 7.42
N GLU A 39 29.34 -33.78 8.74
CA GLU A 39 28.47 -34.49 9.67
C GLU A 39 27.03 -33.97 9.61
N GLU A 40 26.84 -32.65 9.56
CA GLU A 40 25.51 -32.04 9.45
C GLU A 40 24.85 -32.33 8.10
N PHE A 41 25.60 -32.31 7.00
CA PHE A 41 25.09 -32.65 5.68
C PHE A 41 24.67 -34.12 5.57
N VAL A 42 25.32 -35.01 6.31
CA VAL A 42 24.90 -36.42 6.39
C VAL A 42 23.63 -36.55 7.22
N ARG A 43 23.56 -35.88 8.39
CA ARG A 43 22.36 -35.87 9.23
C ARG A 43 21.14 -35.32 8.49
N ALA A 44 21.31 -34.26 7.72
CA ALA A 44 20.25 -33.60 6.96
C ALA A 44 19.89 -34.32 5.63
N GLY A 45 20.52 -35.46 5.32
CA GLY A 45 20.27 -36.22 4.10
C GLY A 45 20.78 -35.56 2.81
N ILE A 46 21.60 -34.51 2.89
CA ILE A 46 22.23 -33.86 1.72
C ILE A 46 23.30 -34.78 1.12
N VAL A 47 24.04 -35.47 1.98
CA VAL A 47 25.03 -36.49 1.60
C VAL A 47 24.62 -37.82 2.21
N SER A 48 24.57 -38.86 1.39
CA SER A 48 24.00 -40.16 1.78
C SER A 48 24.81 -40.91 2.84
N ASN A 49 26.11 -40.62 3.03
CA ASN A 49 26.96 -41.34 3.97
C ASN A 49 28.21 -40.54 4.37
N ILE A 50 28.70 -40.75 5.60
CA ILE A 50 29.92 -40.16 6.17
C ILE A 50 31.22 -40.52 5.42
N LYS A 51 31.21 -41.58 4.61
CA LYS A 51 32.34 -41.95 3.74
C LYS A 51 32.43 -41.07 2.49
N TYR A 52 31.36 -40.38 2.10
CA TYR A 52 31.29 -39.59 0.86
C TYR A 52 31.75 -38.14 1.01
N ARG A 53 32.92 -37.93 1.62
CA ARG A 53 33.52 -36.59 1.80
C ARG A 53 33.71 -35.82 0.49
N GLY A 54 33.93 -36.53 -0.63
CA GLY A 54 34.05 -35.93 -1.96
C GLY A 54 32.80 -35.17 -2.41
N ASN A 55 31.60 -35.63 -2.03
CA ASN A 55 30.36 -34.96 -2.39
C ASN A 55 30.19 -33.63 -1.64
N THR A 56 30.49 -33.61 -0.33
CA THR A 56 30.52 -32.37 0.45
C THR A 56 31.55 -31.38 -0.11
N ARG A 57 32.75 -31.85 -0.50
CA ARG A 57 33.76 -30.96 -1.14
C ARG A 57 33.23 -30.34 -2.44
N ARG A 58 32.56 -31.10 -3.29
CA ARG A 58 31.96 -30.58 -4.54
C ARG A 58 30.88 -29.54 -4.26
N ILE A 59 30.01 -29.78 -3.28
CA ILE A 59 28.97 -28.83 -2.87
C ILE A 59 29.60 -27.53 -2.36
N LEU A 60 30.56 -27.62 -1.44
CA LEU A 60 31.22 -26.43 -0.88
C LEU A 60 32.01 -25.65 -1.93
N LYS A 61 32.71 -26.33 -2.85
CA LYS A 61 33.39 -25.68 -3.97
C LYS A 61 32.41 -24.88 -4.83
N LYS A 62 31.26 -25.47 -5.16
CA LYS A 62 30.22 -24.80 -5.94
C LYS A 62 29.64 -23.57 -5.23
N LEU A 63 29.42 -23.66 -3.92
CA LEU A 63 28.92 -22.52 -3.12
C LEU A 63 29.94 -21.38 -3.00
N ILE A 64 31.25 -21.69 -3.01
CA ILE A 64 32.32 -20.69 -3.09
C ILE A 64 32.33 -20.03 -4.48
N GLU A 65 32.26 -20.83 -5.55
CA GLU A 65 32.20 -20.32 -6.94
C GLU A 65 30.97 -19.41 -7.15
N MET A 66 29.87 -19.67 -6.45
CA MET A 66 28.65 -18.86 -6.49
C MET A 66 28.65 -17.68 -5.50
N GLY A 67 29.72 -17.47 -4.73
CA GLY A 67 29.87 -16.33 -3.82
C GLY A 67 29.13 -16.43 -2.48
N TYR A 68 28.48 -17.55 -2.17
CA TYR A 68 27.74 -17.76 -0.91
C TYR A 68 28.65 -18.09 0.28
N LEU A 69 29.80 -18.71 0.01
CA LEU A 69 30.81 -19.07 1.01
C LEU A 69 32.17 -18.46 0.68
N GLU A 70 32.93 -18.14 1.71
CA GLU A 70 34.38 -17.93 1.63
C GLU A 70 35.12 -19.05 2.36
N GLN A 71 36.37 -19.28 1.94
CA GLN A 71 37.29 -20.20 2.60
C GLN A 71 38.46 -19.40 3.17
N PRO A 72 38.38 -18.94 4.45
CA PRO A 72 39.44 -18.14 5.06
C PRO A 72 40.76 -18.92 5.21
N ARG A 73 40.65 -20.23 5.51
CA ARG A 73 41.77 -21.17 5.66
C ARG A 73 41.38 -22.55 5.16
N ARG A 74 42.38 -23.38 4.86
CA ARG A 74 42.16 -24.75 4.36
C ARG A 74 41.30 -25.56 5.35
N GLY A 75 40.10 -25.93 4.92
CA GLY A 75 39.16 -26.72 5.73
C GLY A 75 38.23 -25.90 6.64
N GLU A 76 38.34 -24.58 6.59
CA GLU A 76 37.45 -23.62 7.27
C GLU A 76 36.60 -22.89 6.23
N TYR A 77 35.35 -22.60 6.59
CA TYR A 77 34.37 -21.96 5.72
C TYR A 77 33.58 -20.92 6.51
N ARG A 78 33.18 -19.84 5.85
CA ARG A 78 32.29 -18.82 6.41
C ARG A 78 31.23 -18.44 5.38
N LEU A 79 29.99 -18.30 5.83
CA LEU A 79 28.89 -17.78 5.02
C LEU A 79 29.13 -16.28 4.74
N LYS A 80 29.23 -15.88 3.47
CA LYS A 80 29.34 -14.46 3.07
C LYS A 80 27.99 -13.77 2.98
N VAL A 81 26.95 -14.55 2.68
CA VAL A 81 25.59 -14.06 2.46
C VAL A 81 24.74 -14.62 3.59
N ALA A 82 24.19 -13.76 4.45
CA ALA A 82 23.17 -14.20 5.40
C ALA A 82 22.04 -14.89 4.59
N PRO A 83 21.46 -16.01 5.07
CA PRO A 83 20.28 -16.55 4.39
C PRO A 83 19.28 -15.40 4.27
N ARG A 84 18.79 -15.16 3.04
CA ARG A 84 17.73 -14.17 2.87
C ARG A 84 16.60 -14.55 3.82
N PRO A 85 16.06 -13.60 4.59
CA PRO A 85 14.89 -13.89 5.41
C PRO A 85 13.84 -14.54 4.51
N PHE A 86 13.18 -15.58 5.00
CA PHE A 86 12.10 -16.21 4.27
C PHE A 86 11.07 -15.15 3.85
N GLN A 87 10.93 -14.93 2.55
CA GLN A 87 9.96 -13.98 2.01
C GLN A 87 8.75 -14.75 1.50
N VAL A 88 7.64 -14.68 2.25
CA VAL A 88 6.35 -15.27 1.86
C VAL A 88 5.94 -14.85 0.45
N ILE A 89 6.25 -13.61 0.05
CA ILE A 89 5.95 -13.07 -1.28
C ILE A 89 6.72 -13.78 -2.39
N GLU A 90 8.00 -14.10 -2.18
CA GLU A 90 8.78 -14.88 -3.16
C GLU A 90 8.17 -16.28 -3.34
N LEU A 91 7.75 -16.94 -2.25
CA LEU A 91 7.10 -18.25 -2.34
C LEU A 91 5.72 -18.18 -3.02
N ILE A 92 4.92 -17.15 -2.73
CA ILE A 92 3.63 -16.93 -3.42
C ILE A 92 3.87 -16.74 -4.92
N ARG A 93 4.89 -15.95 -5.30
CA ARG A 93 5.27 -15.76 -6.72
C ARG A 93 5.77 -17.05 -7.35
N GLU A 94 6.60 -17.83 -6.68
CA GLU A 94 7.04 -19.15 -7.17
C GLU A 94 5.86 -20.10 -7.42
N VAL A 95 4.85 -20.10 -6.54
CA VAL A 95 3.62 -20.89 -6.70
C VAL A 95 2.80 -20.36 -7.89
N GLN A 96 2.64 -19.03 -8.02
CA GLN A 96 1.97 -18.40 -9.15
C GLN A 96 2.63 -18.75 -10.49
N GLU A 97 3.96 -18.66 -10.57
CA GLU A 97 4.74 -18.99 -11.77
C GLU A 97 4.66 -20.49 -12.12
N SER A 98 4.60 -21.35 -11.11
CA SER A 98 4.61 -22.81 -11.30
C SER A 98 3.24 -23.40 -11.66
N TYR A 99 2.16 -22.82 -11.15
CA TYR A 99 0.80 -23.41 -11.22
C TYR A 99 -0.23 -22.51 -11.91
N GLY A 100 0.14 -21.28 -12.29
CA GLY A 100 -0.77 -20.30 -12.90
C GLY A 100 -1.60 -19.53 -11.86
N ASP A 101 -2.19 -18.42 -12.32
CA ASP A 101 -2.90 -17.43 -11.51
C ASP A 101 -4.44 -17.53 -11.59
N GLU A 102 -4.97 -18.53 -12.30
CA GLU A 102 -6.42 -18.70 -12.49
C GLU A 102 -7.16 -19.07 -11.18
N MET A 103 -6.53 -19.88 -10.33
CA MET A 103 -7.09 -20.35 -9.04
C MET A 103 -6.45 -19.66 -7.84
N ILE A 104 -6.09 -18.39 -8.02
CA ILE A 104 -5.47 -17.57 -7.00
C ILE A 104 -6.27 -16.27 -6.86
N TYR A 105 -6.91 -16.10 -5.71
CA TYR A 105 -7.60 -14.88 -5.35
C TYR A 105 -6.72 -14.05 -4.41
N GLU A 106 -6.33 -12.85 -4.85
CA GLU A 106 -5.62 -11.89 -4.01
C GLU A 106 -6.60 -10.85 -3.46
N TRP A 107 -6.43 -10.47 -2.20
CA TRP A 107 -7.28 -9.49 -1.55
C TRP A 107 -6.48 -8.51 -0.70
N ARG A 108 -7.08 -7.34 -0.50
CA ARG A 108 -6.57 -6.23 0.33
C ARG A 108 -7.72 -5.71 1.15
N ALA A 109 -7.53 -5.55 2.47
CA ALA A 109 -8.46 -4.81 3.32
C ALA A 109 -7.80 -3.55 3.89
N GLY A 110 -8.54 -2.46 3.87
CA GLY A 110 -8.12 -1.15 4.32
C GLY A 110 -8.87 -0.03 3.61
N GLY A 111 -8.47 1.21 3.87
CA GLY A 111 -8.99 2.39 3.18
C GLY A 111 -8.10 2.81 2.00
N LEU A 112 -8.48 3.89 1.34
CA LEU A 112 -7.75 4.42 0.18
C LEU A 112 -6.28 4.76 0.50
N PHE A 113 -5.97 5.09 1.74
CA PHE A 113 -4.65 5.56 2.21
C PHE A 113 -3.97 4.63 3.21
N TRP A 114 -4.57 3.48 3.52
CA TRP A 114 -4.04 2.56 4.52
C TRP A 114 -4.46 1.13 4.23
N THR A 115 -3.59 0.17 4.53
CA THR A 115 -3.87 -1.26 4.38
C THR A 115 -3.72 -1.92 5.74
N LEU A 116 -4.74 -2.64 6.18
CA LEU A 116 -4.67 -3.48 7.40
C LEU A 116 -3.91 -4.76 7.11
N ALA A 117 -4.36 -5.48 6.10
CA ALA A 117 -3.85 -6.77 5.74
C ALA A 117 -4.04 -7.02 4.25
N GLU A 118 -3.16 -7.87 3.74
CA GLU A 118 -3.28 -8.44 2.41
C GLU A 118 -3.23 -9.96 2.54
N GLY A 119 -3.78 -10.63 1.55
CA GLY A 119 -3.68 -12.07 1.51
C GLY A 119 -3.91 -12.67 0.15
N THR A 120 -3.61 -13.95 0.09
CA THR A 120 -3.72 -14.78 -1.09
C THR A 120 -4.46 -16.06 -0.71
N ILE A 121 -5.50 -16.39 -1.46
CA ILE A 121 -6.26 -17.63 -1.33
C ILE A 121 -5.95 -18.50 -2.55
N PHE A 122 -5.26 -19.60 -2.32
CA PHE A 122 -5.02 -20.63 -3.32
C PHE A 122 -6.22 -21.57 -3.38
N GLY A 123 -6.59 -21.99 -4.59
CA GLY A 123 -7.76 -22.85 -4.82
C GLY A 123 -9.07 -22.07 -4.98
N LEU A 124 -9.01 -20.74 -5.12
CA LEU A 124 -10.18 -19.89 -5.34
C LEU A 124 -10.05 -19.16 -6.69
N PRO A 125 -11.07 -19.17 -7.57
CA PRO A 125 -11.01 -18.50 -8.86
C PRO A 125 -10.70 -17.01 -8.70
N ARG A 126 -9.78 -16.50 -9.52
CA ARG A 126 -9.36 -15.09 -9.48
C ARG A 126 -10.52 -14.10 -9.66
N ASN A 127 -11.54 -14.50 -10.43
CA ASN A 127 -12.70 -13.68 -10.79
C ASN A 127 -13.95 -13.98 -9.96
N ILE A 128 -13.81 -14.63 -8.80
CA ILE A 128 -14.95 -14.95 -7.92
C ILE A 128 -15.75 -13.71 -7.50
N ASP A 129 -15.12 -12.55 -7.46
CA ASP A 129 -15.71 -11.26 -7.10
C ASP A 129 -16.49 -10.59 -8.25
N GLU A 130 -16.49 -11.17 -9.46
CA GLU A 130 -17.41 -10.75 -10.53
C GLU A 130 -18.87 -11.06 -10.17
N ASN A 131 -19.11 -12.08 -9.32
CA ASN A 131 -20.42 -12.30 -8.73
C ASN A 131 -20.62 -11.32 -7.55
N PRO A 132 -21.60 -10.39 -7.63
CA PRO A 132 -21.77 -9.34 -6.62
C PRO A 132 -22.14 -9.88 -5.23
N VAL A 133 -22.83 -11.03 -5.15
CA VAL A 133 -23.16 -11.67 -3.87
C VAL A 133 -21.92 -12.29 -3.24
N TYR A 134 -21.12 -13.02 -4.03
CA TYR A 134 -19.87 -13.60 -3.53
C TYR A 134 -18.90 -12.53 -3.10
N LYS A 135 -18.80 -11.44 -3.87
CA LYS A 135 -18.01 -10.27 -3.51
C LYS A 135 -18.43 -9.69 -2.17
N LEU A 136 -19.72 -9.44 -1.96
CA LEU A 136 -20.22 -8.89 -0.69
C LEU A 136 -19.89 -9.81 0.50
N ILE A 137 -20.10 -11.13 0.34
CA ILE A 137 -19.78 -12.12 1.38
C ILE A 137 -18.27 -12.12 1.67
N LEU A 138 -17.43 -12.18 0.63
CA LEU A 138 -15.98 -12.16 0.75
C LEU A 138 -15.49 -10.88 1.41
N GLU A 139 -16.00 -9.70 1.03
CA GLU A 139 -15.62 -8.43 1.64
C GLU A 139 -15.84 -8.44 3.16
N VAL A 140 -17.00 -8.90 3.62
CA VAL A 140 -17.31 -8.98 5.07
C VAL A 140 -16.37 -9.96 5.77
N LEU A 141 -16.18 -11.17 5.22
CA LEU A 141 -15.33 -12.21 5.82
C LEU A 141 -13.86 -11.79 5.86
N LEU A 142 -13.35 -11.22 4.78
CA LEU A 142 -11.95 -10.84 4.63
C LEU A 142 -11.59 -9.61 5.48
N VAL A 143 -12.49 -8.62 5.58
CA VAL A 143 -12.31 -7.51 6.54
C VAL A 143 -12.29 -8.04 7.98
N ARG A 144 -13.13 -9.03 8.31
CA ARG A 144 -13.10 -9.65 9.64
C ARG A 144 -11.77 -10.35 9.90
N LEU A 145 -11.30 -11.15 8.95
CA LEU A 145 -10.00 -11.81 9.02
C LEU A 145 -8.86 -10.81 9.19
N ALA A 146 -8.85 -9.70 8.44
CA ALA A 146 -7.83 -8.66 8.56
C ALA A 146 -7.70 -8.10 9.99
N ASN A 147 -8.83 -7.83 10.65
CA ASN A 147 -8.83 -7.34 12.03
C ASN A 147 -8.32 -8.39 13.02
N ILE A 148 -8.68 -9.67 12.83
CA ILE A 148 -8.17 -10.78 13.64
C ILE A 148 -6.66 -10.92 13.45
N PHE A 149 -6.18 -10.82 12.21
CA PHE A 149 -4.75 -10.87 11.90
C PHE A 149 -3.99 -9.73 12.57
N ASP A 150 -4.48 -8.49 12.50
CA ASP A 150 -3.86 -7.34 13.17
C ASP A 150 -3.77 -7.53 14.70
N ALA A 151 -4.85 -8.02 15.33
CA ALA A 151 -4.83 -8.37 16.75
C ALA A 151 -3.77 -9.43 17.10
N ILE A 152 -3.62 -10.48 16.28
CA ILE A 152 -2.57 -11.50 16.46
C ILE A 152 -1.17 -10.90 16.29
N VAL A 153 -0.99 -10.03 15.29
CA VAL A 153 0.28 -9.33 15.04
C VAL A 153 0.66 -8.46 16.23
N GLU A 154 -0.27 -7.68 16.78
CA GLU A 154 -0.04 -6.85 17.97
C GLU A 154 0.32 -7.69 19.20
N LEU A 155 -0.34 -8.84 19.41
CA LEU A 155 0.06 -9.79 20.45
C LEU A 155 1.49 -10.32 20.23
N GLY A 156 1.85 -10.62 18.98
CA GLY A 156 3.19 -11.08 18.61
C GLY A 156 4.26 -10.00 18.82
N LYS A 157 3.98 -8.74 18.44
CA LYS A 157 4.86 -7.59 18.66
C LYS A 157 5.06 -7.36 20.15
N ALA A 158 3.98 -7.39 20.92
CA ALA A 158 4.05 -7.33 22.37
C ALA A 158 4.99 -8.43 22.88
N ALA A 159 4.66 -9.71 22.64
CA ALA A 159 5.45 -10.83 23.13
C ALA A 159 6.95 -10.75 22.78
N LYS A 160 7.30 -10.29 21.58
CA LYS A 160 8.70 -10.14 21.12
C LYS A 160 9.47 -9.00 21.78
N THR A 161 8.79 -7.92 22.15
CA THR A 161 9.44 -6.73 22.72
C THR A 161 9.63 -6.83 24.23
N SER A 162 9.01 -7.82 24.89
CA SER A 162 9.13 -8.01 26.33
C SER A 162 10.26 -8.98 26.73
N LYS A 163 10.90 -8.66 27.86
CA LYS A 163 11.82 -9.56 28.56
C LYS A 163 11.08 -10.68 29.32
N ASN A 164 9.79 -10.48 29.62
CA ASN A 164 8.91 -11.45 30.28
C ASN A 164 7.48 -11.32 29.77
N VAL A 165 7.05 -12.27 28.93
CA VAL A 165 5.73 -12.26 28.29
C VAL A 165 4.57 -12.28 29.32
N LYS A 166 4.78 -12.83 30.52
CA LYS A 166 3.73 -12.97 31.54
C LYS A 166 3.24 -11.64 32.12
N THR A 167 4.07 -10.61 32.10
CA THR A 167 3.79 -9.32 32.75
C THR A 167 3.50 -8.21 31.75
N MET A 168 3.24 -8.58 30.49
CA MET A 168 3.09 -7.61 29.43
C MET A 168 1.67 -7.04 29.38
N PRO A 169 1.50 -5.72 29.18
CA PRO A 169 0.20 -5.16 28.85
C PRO A 169 -0.39 -5.81 27.60
N ILE A 170 -1.69 -6.12 27.67
CA ILE A 170 -2.43 -6.71 26.56
C ILE A 170 -2.80 -5.59 25.57
N PRO A 171 -2.47 -5.72 24.27
CA PRO A 171 -2.85 -4.73 23.28
C PRO A 171 -4.37 -4.51 23.23
N TYR A 172 -4.80 -3.25 23.17
CA TYR A 172 -6.22 -2.90 23.12
C TYR A 172 -6.93 -3.55 21.93
N THR A 173 -6.30 -3.57 20.75
CA THR A 173 -6.83 -4.22 19.54
C THR A 173 -7.14 -5.70 19.79
N ALA A 174 -6.27 -6.42 20.50
CA ALA A 174 -6.49 -7.82 20.83
C ALA A 174 -7.67 -8.00 21.80
N VAL A 175 -7.81 -7.10 22.79
CA VAL A 175 -8.97 -7.11 23.71
C VAL A 175 -10.28 -6.82 22.97
N ARG A 176 -10.29 -5.82 22.10
CA ARG A 176 -11.46 -5.49 21.27
C ARG A 176 -11.88 -6.69 20.42
N GLU A 177 -10.95 -7.32 19.71
CA GLU A 177 -11.24 -8.47 18.87
C GLU A 177 -11.69 -9.69 19.67
N PHE A 178 -11.13 -9.90 20.87
CA PHE A 178 -11.60 -10.93 21.80
C PHE A 178 -13.07 -10.71 22.19
N ILE A 179 -13.43 -9.48 22.58
CA ILE A 179 -14.81 -9.13 22.96
C ILE A 179 -15.78 -9.35 21.78
N LEU A 180 -15.39 -8.95 20.56
CA LEU A 180 -16.23 -9.10 19.38
C LEU A 180 -16.44 -10.57 18.98
N ASN A 181 -15.45 -11.44 19.21
CA ASN A 181 -15.55 -12.86 18.86
C ASN A 181 -16.16 -13.74 19.95
N ILE A 182 -16.24 -13.28 21.21
CA ILE A 182 -16.66 -14.17 22.31
C ILE A 182 -18.08 -14.72 22.13
N LEU A 183 -19.01 -13.88 21.65
CA LEU A 183 -20.39 -14.30 21.42
C LEU A 183 -20.50 -15.27 20.22
N PRO A 184 -19.97 -14.95 19.02
CA PRO A 184 -19.88 -15.93 17.94
C PRO A 184 -19.20 -17.23 18.35
N TYR A 185 -18.11 -17.15 19.11
CA TYR A 185 -17.34 -18.31 19.58
C TYR A 185 -18.16 -19.20 20.52
N VAL A 186 -18.86 -18.65 21.51
CA VAL A 186 -19.65 -19.44 22.46
C VAL A 186 -20.95 -19.96 21.85
N ILE A 187 -21.68 -19.10 21.13
CA ILE A 187 -23.04 -19.38 20.64
C ILE A 187 -23.02 -20.13 19.31
N GLY A 188 -22.12 -19.77 18.40
CA GLY A 188 -22.06 -20.32 17.05
C GLY A 188 -21.02 -21.42 16.89
N GLU A 189 -19.76 -21.13 17.24
CA GLU A 189 -18.64 -22.02 16.92
C GLU A 189 -18.53 -23.19 17.90
N LEU A 190 -18.42 -22.96 19.22
CA LEU A 190 -18.26 -24.01 20.23
C LEU A 190 -19.50 -24.89 20.38
N SER A 191 -20.68 -24.31 20.17
CA SER A 191 -21.96 -25.04 20.24
C SER A 191 -22.25 -25.82 18.95
N GLY A 192 -21.30 -25.90 18.02
CA GLY A 192 -21.49 -26.45 16.68
C GLY A 192 -20.26 -27.06 16.02
N ILE A 193 -19.19 -27.37 16.77
CA ILE A 193 -17.92 -27.88 16.22
C ILE A 193 -18.10 -29.22 15.49
N ASP A 194 -19.13 -30.00 15.82
CA ASP A 194 -19.54 -31.24 15.16
C ASP A 194 -20.75 -31.09 14.22
N GLY A 195 -21.15 -29.85 13.91
CA GLY A 195 -22.18 -29.52 12.92
C GLY A 195 -23.58 -29.28 13.50
N ASP A 196 -23.75 -29.23 14.82
CA ASP A 196 -25.04 -28.98 15.51
C ASP A 196 -25.24 -27.53 15.97
N GLY A 197 -24.41 -26.61 15.46
CA GLY A 197 -24.48 -25.19 15.79
C GLY A 197 -25.81 -24.54 15.40
N LEU A 198 -26.03 -23.31 15.87
CA LEU A 198 -27.23 -22.55 15.51
C LEU A 198 -27.34 -22.38 13.98
N HIS A 199 -28.39 -22.95 13.40
CA HIS A 199 -28.71 -22.78 11.99
C HIS A 199 -28.92 -21.29 11.63
N ALA A 200 -28.68 -20.95 10.36
CA ALA A 200 -28.69 -19.57 9.87
C ALA A 200 -29.99 -18.81 10.19
N GLU A 201 -31.14 -19.49 10.16
CA GLU A 201 -32.46 -18.95 10.50
C GLU A 201 -32.53 -18.51 11.96
N ALA A 202 -31.95 -19.30 12.86
CA ALA A 202 -31.94 -19.01 14.28
C ALA A 202 -30.98 -17.84 14.60
N ILE A 203 -29.85 -17.76 13.90
CA ILE A 203 -28.94 -16.61 13.97
C ILE A 203 -29.65 -15.33 13.50
N LEU A 204 -30.35 -15.36 12.37
CA LEU A 204 -31.13 -14.22 11.87
C LEU A 204 -32.20 -13.78 12.87
N LYS A 205 -32.92 -14.74 13.48
CA LYS A 205 -33.93 -14.44 14.50
C LYS A 205 -33.31 -13.79 15.74
N LEU A 206 -32.12 -14.22 16.14
CA LEU A 206 -31.37 -13.60 17.22
C LEU A 206 -30.97 -12.16 16.86
N TYR A 207 -30.43 -11.92 15.65
CA TYR A 207 -30.06 -10.57 15.22
C TYR A 207 -31.26 -9.62 15.12
N LYS A 208 -32.42 -10.09 14.65
CA LYS A 208 -33.66 -9.32 14.66
C LYS A 208 -34.05 -8.88 16.08
N ARG A 209 -34.00 -9.81 17.05
CA ARG A 209 -34.27 -9.49 18.46
C ARG A 209 -33.24 -8.54 19.06
N LEU A 210 -31.97 -8.68 18.71
CA LEU A 210 -30.93 -7.75 19.18
C LEU A 210 -31.18 -6.35 18.61
N LEU A 211 -31.50 -6.23 17.32
CA LEU A 211 -31.84 -4.96 16.67
C LEU A 211 -32.99 -4.20 17.34
N GLU A 212 -33.98 -4.90 17.89
CA GLU A 212 -35.09 -4.29 18.65
C GLU A 212 -34.62 -3.60 19.94
N HIS A 213 -33.48 -4.02 20.49
CA HIS A 213 -32.96 -3.58 21.79
C HIS A 213 -31.65 -2.79 21.69
N ILE A 214 -31.10 -2.61 20.49
CA ILE A 214 -29.89 -1.82 20.28
C ILE A 214 -30.20 -0.34 20.55
N PRO A 215 -29.43 0.32 21.43
CA PRO A 215 -29.59 1.75 21.67
C PRO A 215 -29.21 2.55 20.42
N LYS A 216 -29.79 3.75 20.25
CA LYS A 216 -29.45 4.63 19.12
C LYS A 216 -28.05 5.23 19.21
N GLU A 217 -27.46 5.24 20.40
CA GLU A 217 -26.12 5.74 20.67
C GLU A 217 -25.49 5.04 21.88
N ILE A 218 -24.15 5.02 21.94
CA ILE A 218 -23.36 4.59 23.10
C ILE A 218 -22.26 5.62 23.32
N ASN A 219 -22.14 6.15 24.55
CA ASN A 219 -21.14 7.15 24.91
C ASN A 219 -21.15 8.39 23.98
N GLY A 220 -22.33 8.83 23.55
CA GLY A 220 -22.50 9.98 22.64
C GLY A 220 -22.11 9.71 21.18
N GLN A 221 -21.81 8.46 20.81
CA GLN A 221 -21.58 8.06 19.43
C GLN A 221 -22.84 7.38 18.85
N PRO A 222 -23.38 7.87 17.72
CA PRO A 222 -24.55 7.28 17.10
C PRO A 222 -24.24 5.88 16.57
N ILE A 223 -25.17 4.95 16.78
CA ILE A 223 -25.13 3.62 16.18
C ILE A 223 -25.91 3.68 14.88
N LEU A 224 -25.32 3.15 13.80
CA LEU A 224 -25.93 3.07 12.48
C LEU A 224 -26.97 1.93 12.42
N VAL A 225 -28.00 2.00 13.27
CA VAL A 225 -29.00 0.94 13.44
C VAL A 225 -29.70 0.61 12.13
N ASP A 226 -30.01 1.61 11.31
CA ASP A 226 -30.67 1.41 10.02
C ASP A 226 -29.79 0.68 9.01
N LEU A 227 -28.46 0.90 9.06
CA LEU A 227 -27.51 0.15 8.26
C LEU A 227 -27.46 -1.32 8.70
N ILE A 228 -27.42 -1.58 10.01
CA ILE A 228 -27.43 -2.94 10.56
C ILE A 228 -28.73 -3.66 10.18
N ARG A 229 -29.86 -2.97 10.22
CA ARG A 229 -31.16 -3.51 9.77
C ARG A 229 -31.10 -3.89 8.29
N GLY A 230 -30.54 -3.02 7.43
CA GLY A 230 -30.34 -3.31 6.02
C GLY A 230 -29.50 -4.57 5.77
N TYR A 231 -28.46 -4.81 6.57
CA TYR A 231 -27.69 -6.06 6.50
C TYR A 231 -28.53 -7.28 6.90
N VAL A 232 -29.29 -7.21 7.98
CA VAL A 232 -30.15 -8.33 8.44
C VAL A 232 -31.22 -8.67 7.40
N ASP A 233 -31.86 -7.66 6.81
CA ASP A 233 -32.87 -7.86 5.76
C ASP A 233 -32.25 -8.47 4.49
N THR A 234 -31.04 -8.04 4.14
CA THR A 234 -30.29 -8.61 3.01
C THR A 234 -29.92 -10.07 3.28
N SER A 235 -29.45 -10.40 4.48
CA SER A 235 -29.12 -11.77 4.87
C SER A 235 -30.33 -12.71 4.83
N GLU A 236 -31.52 -12.23 5.19
CA GLU A 236 -32.76 -13.01 5.06
C GLU A 236 -33.11 -13.30 3.59
N LYS A 237 -32.94 -12.33 2.70
CA LYS A 237 -33.13 -12.55 1.25
C LYS A 237 -32.12 -13.56 0.71
N LEU A 238 -30.85 -13.43 1.10
CA LEU A 238 -29.78 -14.35 0.69
C LEU A 238 -30.04 -15.78 1.19
N LEU A 239 -30.52 -15.95 2.42
CA LEU A 239 -30.84 -17.27 2.97
C LEU A 239 -31.95 -17.96 2.17
N LYS A 240 -32.99 -17.22 1.75
CA LYS A 240 -34.10 -17.77 0.94
C LYS A 240 -33.68 -18.30 -0.43
N ILE A 241 -32.63 -17.72 -1.02
CA ILE A 241 -32.10 -18.14 -2.33
C ILE A 241 -30.91 -19.10 -2.21
N SER A 242 -30.42 -19.35 -0.99
CA SER A 242 -29.32 -20.27 -0.75
C SER A 242 -29.78 -21.72 -0.97
N ARG A 243 -28.89 -22.56 -1.50
CA ARG A 243 -29.09 -23.99 -1.66
C ARG A 243 -28.10 -24.74 -0.80
N HIS A 244 -28.48 -25.91 -0.30
CA HIS A 244 -27.55 -26.75 0.45
C HIS A 244 -26.45 -27.27 -0.49
N ASN A 245 -25.22 -27.38 0.04
CA ASN A 245 -24.07 -27.84 -0.75
C ASN A 245 -24.29 -29.22 -1.37
N GLU A 246 -25.04 -30.10 -0.72
CA GLU A 246 -25.37 -31.43 -1.26
C GLU A 246 -26.21 -31.35 -2.55
N GLU A 247 -27.19 -30.44 -2.61
CA GLU A 247 -28.00 -30.19 -3.82
C GLU A 247 -27.17 -29.54 -4.94
N LEU A 248 -26.17 -28.73 -4.56
CA LEU A 248 -25.25 -28.06 -5.46
C LEU A 248 -24.24 -29.04 -6.07
N ILE A 249 -23.69 -29.95 -5.25
CA ILE A 249 -22.76 -30.99 -5.67
C ILE A 249 -23.46 -32.02 -6.54
N GLU A 250 -24.66 -32.49 -6.19
CA GLU A 250 -25.44 -33.40 -7.06
C GLU A 250 -25.75 -32.78 -8.42
N SER A 251 -25.98 -31.46 -8.48
CA SER A 251 -26.18 -30.75 -9.76
C SER A 251 -24.90 -30.60 -10.59
N LEU A 252 -23.72 -30.56 -9.95
CA LEU A 252 -22.41 -30.39 -10.59
C LEU A 252 -21.71 -31.72 -10.92
N GLU A 253 -22.00 -32.81 -10.19
CA GLU A 253 -21.47 -34.15 -10.48
C GLU A 253 -22.01 -34.71 -11.82
N ALA A 254 -23.07 -34.12 -12.36
CA ALA A 254 -23.53 -34.36 -13.74
C ALA A 254 -22.58 -33.75 -14.81
N GLU A 255 -21.75 -32.76 -14.46
CA GLU A 255 -20.84 -32.05 -15.35
C GLU A 255 -19.41 -31.94 -14.76
N ASN A 256 -18.56 -32.94 -15.01
CA ASN A 256 -17.09 -32.94 -14.86
C ASN A 256 -16.48 -33.01 -13.43
N SER A 257 -16.05 -34.22 -13.07
CA SER A 257 -15.48 -34.66 -11.78
C SER A 257 -14.06 -34.16 -11.40
N TRP A 258 -13.46 -33.24 -12.16
CA TRP A 258 -12.11 -32.71 -11.85
C TRP A 258 -12.11 -31.43 -11.01
N GLY A 259 -13.15 -30.58 -11.10
CA GLY A 259 -13.23 -29.32 -10.36
C GLY A 259 -13.48 -29.51 -8.85
N ALA A 260 -14.40 -30.41 -8.49
CA ALA A 260 -14.84 -30.62 -7.11
C ALA A 260 -13.76 -31.21 -6.17
N ARG A 261 -12.76 -31.94 -6.71
CA ARG A 261 -11.64 -32.47 -5.91
C ARG A 261 -10.51 -31.47 -5.66
N ALA A 262 -10.42 -30.41 -6.46
CA ALA A 262 -9.42 -29.35 -6.28
C ALA A 262 -9.85 -28.34 -5.19
N SER A 263 -11.15 -28.13 -5.00
CA SER A 263 -11.74 -27.24 -3.99
C SER A 263 -11.58 -27.71 -2.54
N GLU A 264 -11.24 -28.98 -2.30
CA GLU A 264 -10.96 -29.48 -0.94
C GLU A 264 -9.63 -28.94 -0.35
N LYS A 265 -8.83 -28.22 -1.14
CA LYS A 265 -7.50 -27.73 -0.74
C LYS A 265 -7.38 -26.22 -0.93
N ILE A 266 -8.22 -25.48 -0.21
CA ILE A 266 -8.06 -24.03 -0.10
C ILE A 266 -6.96 -23.72 0.91
N VAL A 267 -6.00 -22.89 0.51
CA VAL A 267 -4.95 -22.38 1.41
C VAL A 267 -5.06 -20.87 1.47
N VAL A 268 -5.27 -20.34 2.68
CA VAL A 268 -5.28 -18.90 2.93
C VAL A 268 -3.94 -18.50 3.51
N VAL A 269 -3.26 -17.57 2.85
CA VAL A 269 -2.04 -16.92 3.35
C VAL A 269 -2.37 -15.46 3.60
N MET A 270 -2.22 -15.02 4.85
CA MET A 270 -2.36 -13.62 5.26
C MET A 270 -0.99 -13.08 5.64
N HIS A 271 -0.67 -11.88 5.17
CA HIS A 271 0.61 -11.23 5.46
C HIS A 271 0.42 -9.73 5.73
N PRO A 272 1.40 -9.08 6.37
CA PRO A 272 1.39 -7.62 6.51
C PRO A 272 1.30 -6.94 5.14
N PRO A 273 0.86 -5.67 5.09
CA PRO A 273 0.86 -4.88 3.87
C PRO A 273 2.18 -4.97 3.12
N ARG A 274 2.12 -5.15 1.79
CA ARG A 274 3.31 -5.38 0.98
C ARG A 274 4.36 -4.26 1.12
N HIS A 275 4.07 -2.98 1.40
CA HIS A 275 5.11 -1.94 1.64
C HIS A 275 6.01 -2.24 2.84
N LEU A 276 5.50 -3.00 3.81
CA LEU A 276 6.29 -3.38 4.99
C LEU A 276 7.29 -4.50 4.67
N ILE A 277 7.15 -5.17 3.53
CA ILE A 277 7.90 -6.38 3.17
C ILE A 277 8.47 -6.38 1.74
N ASP A 278 8.02 -5.49 0.86
CA ASP A 278 8.39 -5.36 -0.55
C ASP A 278 8.83 -3.91 -0.82
N GLU A 279 10.13 -3.73 -1.02
CA GLU A 279 10.77 -2.46 -1.34
C GLU A 279 10.25 -1.84 -2.66
N SER A 280 9.53 -2.62 -3.49
CA SER A 280 8.96 -2.19 -4.76
C SER A 280 7.44 -1.92 -4.72
N GLU A 281 6.79 -1.98 -3.55
CA GLU A 281 5.32 -1.77 -3.46
C GLU A 281 4.89 -0.45 -4.09
N THR A 282 5.59 0.64 -3.77
CA THR A 282 5.30 2.00 -4.24
C THR A 282 5.28 2.09 -5.77
N GLU A 283 6.23 1.42 -6.44
CA GLU A 283 6.28 1.34 -7.90
C GLU A 283 5.09 0.54 -8.47
N ARG A 284 4.75 -0.58 -7.85
CA ARG A 284 3.68 -1.47 -8.32
C ARG A 284 2.28 -0.89 -8.06
N GLU A 285 2.05 -0.27 -6.91
CA GLU A 285 0.78 0.38 -6.57
C GLU A 285 0.47 1.49 -7.57
N LEU A 286 1.46 2.35 -7.85
CA LEU A 286 1.32 3.37 -8.87
C LEU A 286 1.08 2.74 -10.25
N TYR A 287 1.80 1.68 -10.62
CA TYR A 287 1.61 0.99 -11.90
C TYR A 287 0.19 0.44 -12.07
N GLU A 288 -0.34 -0.31 -11.11
CA GLU A 288 -1.68 -0.89 -11.21
C GLU A 288 -2.78 0.18 -11.14
N SER A 289 -2.62 1.20 -10.30
CA SER A 289 -3.54 2.34 -10.24
C SER A 289 -3.64 3.05 -11.60
N LEU A 290 -2.50 3.45 -12.18
CA LEU A 290 -2.46 4.12 -13.48
C LEU A 290 -2.96 3.21 -14.60
N LYS A 291 -2.62 1.92 -14.59
CA LYS A 291 -3.11 0.94 -15.57
C LYS A 291 -4.64 0.82 -15.56
N GLN A 292 -5.26 0.74 -14.39
CA GLN A 292 -6.72 0.70 -14.26
C GLN A 292 -7.38 2.00 -14.75
N LEU A 293 -6.80 3.15 -14.41
CA LEU A 293 -7.27 4.46 -14.86
C LEU A 293 -7.16 4.63 -16.38
N ILE A 294 -6.05 4.20 -16.97
CA ILE A 294 -5.85 4.21 -18.43
C ILE A 294 -6.89 3.33 -19.13
N LYS A 295 -7.17 2.14 -18.61
CA LYS A 295 -8.23 1.25 -19.15
C LYS A 295 -9.61 1.90 -19.11
N LYS A 296 -9.89 2.71 -18.09
CA LYS A 296 -11.13 3.51 -17.97
C LYS A 296 -11.14 4.74 -18.89
N GLY A 297 -10.06 4.98 -19.64
CA GLY A 297 -9.94 6.09 -20.58
C GLY A 297 -10.04 7.45 -19.90
N VAL A 298 -9.43 7.60 -18.72
CA VAL A 298 -9.35 8.90 -18.02
C VAL A 298 -8.31 9.80 -18.67
N SER A 299 -8.39 11.10 -18.40
CA SER A 299 -7.49 12.11 -18.93
C SER A 299 -6.14 12.16 -18.19
N ASP A 300 -5.19 12.95 -18.73
CA ASP A 300 -3.89 13.20 -18.09
C ASP A 300 -4.02 13.91 -16.74
N ALA A 301 -5.11 14.64 -16.49
CA ALA A 301 -5.33 15.31 -15.21
C ALA A 301 -5.54 14.30 -14.08
N MET A 302 -6.38 13.29 -14.30
CA MET A 302 -6.59 12.22 -13.31
C MET A 302 -5.31 11.42 -13.08
N LEU A 303 -4.55 11.11 -14.13
CA LEU A 303 -3.27 10.40 -13.98
C LEU A 303 -2.26 11.25 -13.18
N LEU A 304 -2.19 12.56 -13.43
CA LEU A 304 -1.31 13.49 -12.71
C LEU A 304 -1.67 13.57 -11.21
N GLU A 305 -2.96 13.59 -10.89
CA GLU A 305 -3.46 13.64 -9.51
C GLU A 305 -2.93 12.45 -8.69
N HIS A 306 -2.95 11.25 -9.28
CA HIS A 306 -2.43 10.05 -8.64
C HIS A 306 -0.90 9.97 -8.62
N MET A 307 -0.18 10.61 -9.55
CA MET A 307 1.29 10.54 -9.60
C MET A 307 1.99 11.48 -8.61
N ARG A 308 1.38 12.62 -8.26
CA ARG A 308 2.06 13.73 -7.56
C ARG A 308 2.64 13.38 -6.18
N VAL A 309 2.07 12.39 -5.50
CA VAL A 309 2.51 11.96 -4.15
C VAL A 309 3.73 11.02 -4.18
N TYR A 310 4.14 10.59 -5.37
CA TYR A 310 5.24 9.63 -5.56
C TYR A 310 6.53 10.34 -5.97
N ASP A 311 7.67 9.73 -5.66
CA ASP A 311 8.99 10.23 -6.07
C ASP A 311 9.18 10.22 -7.59
N GLU A 312 9.94 11.18 -8.11
CA GLU A 312 10.18 11.34 -9.56
C GLU A 312 10.77 10.06 -10.19
N SER A 313 11.70 9.39 -9.50
CA SER A 313 12.32 8.16 -9.98
C SER A 313 11.32 7.00 -10.12
N VAL A 314 10.32 6.93 -9.22
CA VAL A 314 9.25 5.93 -9.25
C VAL A 314 8.31 6.23 -10.42
N VAL A 315 7.88 7.49 -10.55
CA VAL A 315 7.00 7.93 -11.64
C VAL A 315 7.63 7.68 -13.01
N GLU A 316 8.90 8.03 -13.21
CA GLU A 316 9.61 7.83 -14.48
C GLU A 316 9.71 6.33 -14.85
N LYS A 317 9.99 5.45 -13.87
CA LYS A 317 10.01 3.99 -14.07
C LYS A 317 8.63 3.45 -14.44
N VAL A 318 7.60 3.82 -13.68
CA VAL A 318 6.24 3.32 -13.91
C VAL A 318 5.69 3.76 -15.28
N LEU A 319 5.89 5.02 -15.66
CA LEU A 319 5.50 5.51 -16.99
C LEU A 319 6.26 4.79 -18.12
N LYS A 320 7.52 4.40 -17.88
CA LYS A 320 8.28 3.56 -18.82
C LYS A 320 7.69 2.15 -18.92
N TYR A 321 7.26 1.53 -17.82
CA TYR A 321 6.59 0.22 -17.86
C TYR A 321 5.27 0.26 -18.61
N LEU A 322 4.46 1.30 -18.40
CA LEU A 322 3.18 1.48 -19.09
C LEU A 322 3.35 1.74 -20.60
N GLU A 323 4.41 2.43 -21.01
CA GLU A 323 4.79 2.57 -22.43
C GLU A 323 5.20 1.23 -23.04
N LEU A 324 6.08 0.47 -22.36
CA LEU A 324 6.53 -0.84 -22.83
C LEU A 324 5.38 -1.85 -22.93
N GLY A 325 4.42 -1.77 -22.01
CA GLY A 325 3.19 -2.56 -22.03
C GLY A 325 2.13 -2.07 -23.04
N LEU A 326 2.45 -1.11 -23.91
CA LEU A 326 1.58 -0.51 -24.93
C LEU A 326 0.30 0.14 -24.38
N MET A 327 0.25 0.44 -23.07
CA MET A 327 -0.87 1.12 -22.41
C MET A 327 -0.78 2.64 -22.58
N LEU A 328 0.43 3.17 -22.73
CA LEU A 328 0.69 4.58 -23.03
C LEU A 328 1.46 4.72 -24.34
N ASN A 329 1.03 5.63 -25.20
CA ASN A 329 1.83 6.03 -26.34
C ASN A 329 2.96 7.00 -25.90
N LYS A 330 3.98 7.13 -26.76
CA LYS A 330 5.17 7.96 -26.49
C LYS A 330 4.84 9.43 -26.22
N GLU A 331 3.88 9.97 -26.95
CA GLU A 331 3.49 11.39 -26.83
C GLU A 331 2.81 11.67 -25.49
N ARG A 332 1.88 10.80 -25.09
CA ARG A 332 1.16 10.88 -23.82
C ARG A 332 2.09 10.70 -22.64
N LYS A 333 3.03 9.75 -22.71
CA LYS A 333 4.11 9.62 -21.70
C LYS A 333 4.90 10.92 -21.56
N LYS A 334 5.33 11.51 -22.69
CA LYS A 334 6.11 12.76 -22.68
C LYS A 334 5.31 13.93 -22.09
N SER A 335 4.02 14.00 -22.41
CA SER A 335 3.06 14.96 -21.81
C SER A 335 2.99 14.81 -20.29
N LEU A 336 2.76 13.59 -19.80
CA LEU A 336 2.66 13.29 -18.37
C LEU A 336 3.95 13.59 -17.60
N ILE A 337 5.12 13.22 -18.15
CA ILE A 337 6.41 13.56 -17.53
C ILE A 337 6.58 15.08 -17.44
N ARG A 338 6.22 15.82 -18.50
CA ARG A 338 6.30 17.28 -18.49
C ARG A 338 5.38 17.90 -17.43
N LEU A 339 4.13 17.44 -17.35
CA LEU A 339 3.19 17.90 -16.34
C LEU A 339 3.69 17.61 -14.92
N TYR A 340 4.19 16.40 -14.68
CA TYR A 340 4.74 16.02 -13.39
C TYR A 340 5.95 16.88 -13.01
N LYS A 341 6.89 17.13 -13.93
CA LYS A 341 8.04 18.03 -13.66
C LYS A 341 7.60 19.46 -13.37
N LEU A 342 6.54 19.96 -14.00
CA LEU A 342 5.96 21.27 -13.68
C LEU A 342 5.38 21.31 -12.25
N VAL A 343 4.70 20.25 -11.80
CA VAL A 343 4.23 20.14 -10.41
C VAL A 343 5.41 20.23 -9.44
N ARG A 344 6.46 19.43 -9.66
CA ARG A 344 7.64 19.41 -8.78
C ARG A 344 8.41 20.74 -8.76
N ALA A 345 8.54 21.39 -9.92
CA ALA A 345 9.15 22.72 -10.01
C ALA A 345 8.29 23.78 -9.29
N GLY A 346 6.97 23.69 -9.42
CA GLY A 346 6.02 24.56 -8.73
C GLY A 346 6.04 24.41 -7.21
N GLU A 347 6.09 23.18 -6.71
CA GLU A 347 6.22 22.87 -5.27
C GLU A 347 7.48 23.49 -4.67
N ALA A 348 8.61 23.42 -5.38
CA ALA A 348 9.86 24.03 -4.93
C ALA A 348 9.72 25.56 -4.81
N LEU A 349 9.18 26.24 -5.83
CA LEU A 349 8.97 27.68 -5.78
C LEU A 349 7.91 28.09 -4.74
N GLU A 350 6.86 27.30 -4.57
CA GLU A 350 5.86 27.50 -3.51
C GLU A 350 6.51 27.46 -2.13
N GLY A 351 7.39 26.49 -1.88
CA GLY A 351 8.18 26.38 -0.65
C GLY A 351 8.98 27.65 -0.37
N MET A 352 9.70 28.14 -1.37
CA MET A 352 10.50 29.38 -1.29
C MET A 352 9.63 30.61 -0.98
N VAL A 353 8.51 30.78 -1.68
CA VAL A 353 7.58 31.91 -1.45
C VAL A 353 6.94 31.82 -0.08
N THR A 354 6.55 30.63 0.36
CA THR A 354 5.97 30.40 1.70
C THR A 354 7.00 30.75 2.79
N HIS A 355 8.25 30.32 2.61
CA HIS A 355 9.34 30.61 3.54
C HIS A 355 9.66 32.11 3.61
N TYR A 356 9.56 32.81 2.47
CA TYR A 356 9.76 34.25 2.42
C TYR A 356 8.63 35.05 3.09
N LEU A 357 7.37 34.63 2.92
CA LEU A 357 6.20 35.35 3.43
C LEU A 357 5.92 35.08 4.91
N SER A 358 6.24 33.88 5.41
CA SER A 358 5.94 33.46 6.79
C SER A 358 6.45 34.44 7.87
N PRO A 359 7.71 34.94 7.84
CA PRO A 359 8.19 35.93 8.80
C PRO A 359 7.50 37.31 8.70
N LYS A 360 7.04 37.69 7.50
CA LYS A 360 6.44 39.00 7.24
C LYS A 360 5.05 39.14 7.85
N GLU A 361 4.25 38.09 7.85
CA GLU A 361 2.94 38.11 8.51
C GLU A 361 3.05 38.17 10.03
N TYR A 362 4.03 37.50 10.64
CA TYR A 362 4.24 37.54 12.08
C TYR A 362 4.47 38.98 12.58
N THR A 363 5.11 39.80 11.76
CA THR A 363 5.36 41.23 12.05
C THR A 363 4.07 42.05 12.01
N ILE A 364 3.17 41.75 11.07
CA ILE A 364 1.87 42.42 10.91
C ILE A 364 0.89 42.04 12.04
N TRP A 365 0.91 40.78 12.50
CA TRP A 365 0.10 40.33 13.64
C TRP A 365 0.57 40.93 14.98
N ILE A 366 1.88 41.07 15.20
CA ILE A 366 2.43 41.70 16.42
C ILE A 366 2.13 43.20 16.49
N GLU A 367 2.06 43.90 15.34
CA GLU A 367 1.72 45.32 15.30
C GLU A 367 0.21 45.61 15.47
N SER A 368 -0.65 44.61 15.27
CA SER A 368 -2.11 44.79 15.24
C SER A 368 -2.87 44.37 16.51
N GLU A 369 -2.28 43.61 17.44
CA GLU A 369 -2.96 43.21 18.69
C GLU A 369 -2.18 43.50 19.99
N ASN A 370 -2.79 44.29 20.88
CA ASN A 370 -2.55 44.27 22.33
C ASN A 370 -3.33 43.08 22.95
N SER A 371 -2.94 41.83 22.67
CA SER A 371 -3.65 40.65 23.20
C SER A 371 -2.87 39.88 24.27
N SER A 372 -3.62 39.20 25.14
CA SER A 372 -3.26 38.75 26.49
C SER A 372 -2.51 37.41 26.56
N PHE A 373 -1.86 37.21 27.71
CA PHE A 373 -0.80 36.26 28.09
C PHE A 373 -1.04 34.74 27.94
N GLU A 374 -2.15 34.25 27.38
CA GLU A 374 -2.49 32.81 27.36
C GLU A 374 -2.33 32.09 26.00
N ASP A 375 -2.19 32.81 24.89
CA ASP A 375 -1.89 32.20 23.56
C ASP A 375 -0.38 31.88 23.35
N THR A 376 0.44 32.13 24.38
CA THR A 376 1.90 32.24 24.33
C THR A 376 2.65 30.91 24.09
N ILE A 377 2.00 29.74 24.21
CA ILE A 377 2.70 28.43 24.21
C ILE A 377 2.91 27.88 22.79
N GLU A 378 1.95 28.03 21.87
CA GLU A 378 2.11 27.59 20.47
C GLU A 378 2.87 28.63 19.62
N ILE A 379 2.78 29.91 20.01
CA ILE A 379 3.58 31.03 19.49
C ILE A 379 5.08 30.83 19.75
N SER A 380 5.47 30.15 20.83
CA SER A 380 6.89 30.02 21.24
C SER A 380 7.76 29.19 20.28
N LYS A 381 7.17 28.28 19.50
CA LYS A 381 7.92 27.44 18.55
C LYS A 381 8.18 28.19 17.23
N HIS A 382 7.22 29.00 16.77
CA HIS A 382 7.34 29.85 15.58
C HIS A 382 8.05 31.20 15.86
N ALA A 383 7.98 31.73 17.08
CA ALA A 383 8.80 32.88 17.49
C ALA A 383 10.31 32.58 17.41
N SER A 384 10.73 31.32 17.61
CA SER A 384 12.13 30.90 17.43
C SER A 384 12.60 30.94 15.96
N GLU A 385 11.67 30.92 15.00
CA GLU A 385 11.95 31.11 13.57
C GLU A 385 11.85 32.59 13.17
N ALA A 386 11.01 33.39 13.82
CA ALA A 386 10.90 34.85 13.60
C ALA A 386 12.12 35.65 14.11
N GLU A 387 12.94 35.09 15.01
CA GLU A 387 14.24 35.65 15.38
C GLU A 387 15.35 35.38 14.34
N LYS A 388 15.09 34.59 13.29
CA LYS A 388 16.04 34.45 12.19
C LYS A 388 16.14 35.79 11.45
N ASN A 389 17.33 36.39 11.49
CA ASN A 389 17.69 37.54 10.66
C ASN A 389 17.24 37.30 9.21
N GLU A 390 16.61 38.30 8.57
CA GLU A 390 16.14 38.24 7.17
C GLU A 390 17.20 37.66 6.22
N GLU A 391 18.48 38.00 6.43
CA GLU A 391 19.58 37.46 5.64
C GLU A 391 19.75 35.94 5.76
N VAL A 392 19.45 35.36 6.93
CA VAL A 392 19.46 33.90 7.14
C VAL A 392 18.37 33.25 6.30
N VAL A 393 17.14 33.79 6.35
CA VAL A 393 16.01 33.29 5.54
C VAL A 393 16.33 33.39 4.05
N LEU A 394 16.82 34.55 3.59
CA LEU A 394 17.22 34.73 2.19
C LEU A 394 18.35 33.78 1.78
N SER A 395 19.31 33.50 2.67
CA SER A 395 20.40 32.54 2.39
C SER A 395 19.90 31.10 2.27
N GLU A 396 18.93 30.70 3.09
CA GLU A 396 18.29 29.38 3.03
C GLU A 396 17.49 29.23 1.72
N ILE A 397 16.73 30.25 1.34
CA ILE A 397 15.97 30.27 0.07
C ILE A 397 16.92 30.25 -1.14
N ARG A 398 18.02 31.01 -1.13
CA ARG A 398 19.04 30.97 -2.21
C ARG A 398 19.61 29.57 -2.38
N LYS A 399 19.92 28.88 -1.27
CA LYS A 399 20.42 27.51 -1.29
C LYS A 399 19.38 26.54 -1.86
N GLU A 400 18.12 26.66 -1.45
CA GLU A 400 17.03 25.85 -1.98
C GLU A 400 16.82 26.08 -3.49
N PHE A 401 16.93 27.33 -3.94
CA PHE A 401 16.88 27.68 -5.36
C PHE A 401 18.02 27.01 -6.14
N GLU A 402 19.26 27.13 -5.68
CA GLU A 402 20.41 26.47 -6.31
C GLU A 402 20.26 24.95 -6.37
N GLU A 403 19.79 24.32 -5.28
CA GLU A 403 19.52 22.89 -5.25
C GLU A 403 18.45 22.48 -6.26
N THR A 404 17.41 23.30 -6.42
CA THR A 404 16.31 23.07 -7.38
C THR A 404 16.81 23.17 -8.83
N ILE A 405 17.67 24.16 -9.13
CA ILE A 405 18.34 24.26 -10.44
C ILE A 405 19.26 23.05 -10.68
N ARG A 406 20.00 22.59 -9.67
CA ARG A 406 20.87 21.40 -9.77
C ARG A 406 20.07 20.11 -10.04
N ARG A 407 18.82 20.03 -9.60
CA ARG A 407 17.89 18.94 -9.93
C ARG A 407 17.38 19.01 -11.38
N GLY A 408 17.65 20.10 -12.10
CA GLY A 408 17.38 20.25 -13.52
C GLY A 408 16.08 20.99 -13.85
N TYR A 409 15.41 21.59 -12.87
CA TYR A 409 14.25 22.44 -13.12
C TYR A 409 14.68 23.84 -13.53
N THR A 410 13.97 24.44 -14.49
CA THR A 410 14.23 25.83 -14.91
C THR A 410 13.37 26.81 -14.11
N LEU A 411 13.81 28.08 -14.03
CA LEU A 411 12.98 29.14 -13.44
C LEU A 411 11.63 29.28 -14.18
N GLU A 412 11.61 29.07 -15.50
CA GLU A 412 10.35 29.10 -16.26
C GLU A 412 9.40 27.98 -15.83
N ASP A 413 9.92 26.77 -15.62
CA ASP A 413 9.12 25.63 -15.13
C ASP A 413 8.58 25.89 -13.71
N MET A 414 9.39 26.49 -12.84
CA MET A 414 9.00 26.86 -11.48
C MET A 414 7.85 27.88 -11.49
N VAL A 415 8.02 28.98 -12.22
CA VAL A 415 7.03 30.07 -12.31
C VAL A 415 5.74 29.57 -12.94
N LYS A 416 5.83 28.79 -14.04
CA LYS A 416 4.65 28.21 -14.70
C LYS A 416 3.98 27.12 -13.86
N GLY A 417 4.78 26.36 -13.12
CA GLY A 417 4.36 25.28 -12.24
C GLY A 417 3.72 25.75 -10.93
N ILE A 418 3.88 27.02 -10.54
CA ILE A 418 3.45 27.52 -9.24
C ILE A 418 1.99 27.19 -8.92
N TRP A 419 1.09 27.31 -9.91
CA TRP A 419 -0.33 27.00 -9.78
C TRP A 419 -0.65 25.51 -9.61
N LEU A 420 0.32 24.65 -9.88
CA LEU A 420 0.21 23.20 -9.75
C LEU A 420 0.81 22.65 -8.44
N SER A 421 1.44 23.50 -7.63
CA SER A 421 2.15 23.11 -6.41
C SER A 421 1.28 22.39 -5.38
N ASN A 422 0.00 22.75 -5.30
CA ASN A 422 -0.98 22.13 -4.41
C ASN A 422 -2.23 21.63 -5.17
N TRP A 423 -2.14 21.50 -6.50
CA TRP A 423 -3.28 21.13 -7.36
C TRP A 423 -3.82 19.73 -7.02
N PRO A 424 -5.15 19.52 -6.85
CA PRO A 424 -6.27 20.36 -7.32
C PRO A 424 -6.66 21.56 -6.44
N GLY A 425 -5.92 21.84 -5.37
CA GLY A 425 -6.03 23.08 -4.59
C GLY A 425 -5.26 24.25 -5.21
N MET A 426 -5.37 25.41 -4.56
CA MET A 426 -4.57 26.60 -4.86
C MET A 426 -3.22 26.53 -4.11
N PRO A 427 -2.16 27.22 -4.60
CA PRO A 427 -0.91 27.38 -3.87
C PRO A 427 -1.13 27.77 -2.40
N ARG A 428 -0.48 27.10 -1.46
CA ARG A 428 -0.70 27.24 -0.01
C ARG A 428 -0.37 28.63 0.50
N PHE A 429 0.60 29.33 -0.08
CA PHE A 429 0.92 30.70 0.31
C PHE A 429 -0.21 31.70 -0.01
N ILE A 430 -1.24 31.30 -0.76
CA ILE A 430 -2.48 32.10 -0.90
C ILE A 430 -3.24 32.18 0.42
N LEU A 431 -2.96 31.34 1.42
CA LEU A 431 -3.50 31.55 2.77
C LEU A 431 -3.04 32.88 3.39
N TYR A 432 -1.92 33.44 2.92
CA TYR A 432 -1.41 34.76 3.30
C TYR A 432 -2.07 35.92 2.56
N TYR A 433 -3.15 35.62 1.84
CA TYR A 433 -3.95 36.58 1.10
C TYR A 433 -5.04 37.15 2.02
N SER A 434 -4.73 38.25 2.69
CA SER A 434 -5.60 38.87 3.72
C SER A 434 -6.68 39.81 3.15
N ASP A 435 -6.56 40.25 1.90
CA ASP A 435 -7.44 41.28 1.33
C ASP A 435 -8.23 40.76 0.11
N PHE A 436 -9.55 40.57 0.29
CA PHE A 436 -10.49 40.06 -0.74
C PHE A 436 -10.69 41.00 -1.96
N SER A 437 -9.97 42.12 -2.03
CA SER A 437 -10.13 43.14 -3.08
C SER A 437 -9.15 43.04 -4.25
N GLU A 438 -7.99 42.39 -4.09
CA GLU A 438 -7.04 42.21 -5.19
C GLU A 438 -7.43 41.00 -6.10
N ASN A 439 -6.82 40.86 -7.27
CA ASN A 439 -6.98 39.65 -8.08
C ASN A 439 -5.97 38.59 -7.60
N ILE A 440 -6.42 37.37 -7.32
CA ILE A 440 -5.56 36.25 -6.87
C ILE A 440 -4.34 36.02 -7.78
N VAL A 441 -4.47 36.25 -9.08
CA VAL A 441 -3.36 36.14 -10.04
C VAL A 441 -2.35 37.25 -9.83
N ASP A 442 -2.80 38.46 -9.51
CA ASP A 442 -1.94 39.62 -9.26
C ASP A 442 -1.18 39.46 -7.94
N PHE A 443 -1.84 38.91 -6.91
CA PHE A 443 -1.20 38.53 -5.65
C PHE A 443 -0.08 37.51 -5.88
N VAL A 444 -0.38 36.37 -6.52
CA VAL A 444 0.62 35.34 -6.83
C VAL A 444 1.79 35.93 -7.63
N ARG A 445 1.49 36.77 -8.63
CA ARG A 445 2.51 37.46 -9.44
C ARG A 445 3.41 38.33 -8.57
N LYS A 446 2.84 39.13 -7.67
CA LYS A 446 3.58 40.03 -6.77
C LYS A 446 4.44 39.24 -5.78
N SER A 447 3.87 38.26 -5.09
CA SER A 447 4.56 37.44 -4.10
C SER A 447 5.75 36.69 -4.67
N VAL A 448 5.56 36.05 -5.84
CA VAL A 448 6.64 35.33 -6.52
C VAL A 448 7.74 36.30 -6.98
N ARG A 449 7.37 37.43 -7.58
CA ARG A 449 8.33 38.44 -8.05
C ARG A 449 9.16 38.99 -6.90
N GLU A 450 8.51 39.40 -5.82
CA GLU A 450 9.15 39.93 -4.63
C GLU A 450 10.12 38.92 -4.00
N THR A 451 9.72 37.65 -3.90
CA THR A 451 10.57 36.57 -3.39
C THR A 451 11.84 36.41 -4.25
N LEU A 452 11.69 36.36 -5.58
CA LEU A 452 12.81 36.20 -6.51
C LEU A 452 13.77 37.39 -6.49
N GLU A 453 13.24 38.61 -6.43
CA GLU A 453 14.03 39.83 -6.35
C GLU A 453 14.80 39.91 -5.02
N ALA A 454 14.19 39.51 -3.90
CA ALA A 454 14.82 39.49 -2.58
C ALA A 454 16.04 38.54 -2.51
N ILE A 455 15.97 37.40 -3.19
CA ILE A 455 17.11 36.48 -3.28
C ILE A 455 18.12 36.84 -4.37
N GLY A 456 17.92 37.93 -5.10
CA GLY A 456 18.84 38.45 -6.12
C GLY A 456 18.73 37.75 -7.48
N ILE A 457 17.59 37.13 -7.78
CA ILE A 457 17.35 36.48 -9.07
C ILE A 457 16.68 37.46 -10.04
N ASN A 458 17.25 37.56 -11.24
CA ASN A 458 16.66 38.36 -12.31
C ASN A 458 15.36 37.71 -12.81
N VAL A 459 14.24 38.41 -12.60
CA VAL A 459 12.92 38.00 -13.07
C VAL A 459 12.91 38.01 -14.60
N PRO A 460 12.48 36.92 -15.27
CA PRO A 460 12.54 36.82 -16.71
C PRO A 460 11.54 37.77 -17.38
N HIS A 461 11.85 38.26 -18.59
CA HIS A 461 11.03 39.29 -19.26
C HIS A 461 9.61 38.81 -19.60
N ASN A 462 9.42 37.49 -19.74
CA ASN A 462 8.14 36.83 -19.96
C ASN A 462 7.44 36.39 -18.65
N PHE A 463 7.90 36.84 -17.47
CA PHE A 463 7.39 36.39 -16.18
C PHE A 463 5.86 36.46 -16.05
N ASP A 464 5.27 37.59 -16.41
CA ASP A 464 3.82 37.79 -16.29
C ASP A 464 3.05 36.82 -17.22
N ILE A 465 3.62 36.51 -18.39
CA ILE A 465 3.09 35.54 -19.33
C ILE A 465 3.17 34.12 -18.74
N LEU A 466 4.28 33.76 -18.09
CA LEU A 466 4.47 32.44 -17.48
C LEU A 466 3.47 32.18 -16.34
N ILE A 467 3.24 33.16 -15.47
CA ILE A 467 2.23 33.08 -14.40
C ILE A 467 0.83 32.83 -14.98
N GLU A 468 0.46 33.59 -16.03
CA GLU A 468 -0.83 33.49 -16.69
C GLU A 468 -0.99 32.14 -17.44
N GLU A 469 0.06 31.68 -18.10
CA GLU A 469 0.09 30.36 -18.74
C GLU A 469 -0.09 29.21 -17.73
N GLY A 470 0.56 29.32 -16.57
CA GLY A 470 0.40 28.37 -15.46
C GLY A 470 -1.04 28.33 -14.95
N TYR A 471 -1.64 29.52 -14.75
CA TYR A 471 -3.03 29.63 -14.31
C TYR A 471 -4.01 29.00 -15.30
N ARG A 472 -3.84 29.26 -16.60
CA ARG A 472 -4.65 28.66 -17.67
C ARG A 472 -4.48 27.15 -17.76
N LEU A 473 -3.26 26.65 -17.55
CA LEU A 473 -2.98 25.22 -17.51
C LEU A 473 -3.72 24.55 -16.35
N MET A 474 -3.62 25.12 -15.13
CA MET A 474 -4.36 24.63 -13.96
C MET A 474 -5.87 24.58 -14.24
N LYS A 475 -6.47 25.66 -14.77
CA LYS A 475 -7.91 25.67 -15.13
C LYS A 475 -8.29 24.61 -16.18
N LYS A 476 -7.40 24.33 -17.12
CA LYS A 476 -7.61 23.25 -18.10
C LYS A 476 -7.61 21.88 -17.42
N LEU A 477 -6.67 21.64 -16.51
CA LEU A 477 -6.57 20.39 -15.75
C LEU A 477 -7.78 20.21 -14.81
N ASP A 478 -8.26 21.26 -14.15
CA ASP A 478 -9.48 21.23 -13.32
C ASP A 478 -10.70 20.77 -14.12
N LYS A 479 -10.86 21.32 -15.33
CA LYS A 479 -11.97 20.96 -16.22
C LYS A 479 -11.89 19.48 -16.61
N MET A 480 -10.69 19.00 -16.92
CA MET A 480 -10.45 17.59 -17.29
C MET A 480 -10.70 16.65 -16.10
N LEU A 481 -10.18 17.00 -14.91
CA LEU A 481 -10.38 16.22 -13.69
C LEU A 481 -11.87 16.11 -13.34
N LYS A 482 -12.62 17.23 -13.41
CA LYS A 482 -14.07 17.23 -13.17
C LYS A 482 -14.83 16.33 -14.16
N GLN A 483 -14.41 16.31 -15.42
CA GLN A 483 -14.99 15.41 -16.43
C GLN A 483 -14.72 13.93 -16.10
N ASP A 484 -13.50 13.59 -15.71
CA ASP A 484 -13.12 12.23 -15.31
C ASP A 484 -13.86 11.77 -14.05
N THR A 485 -13.96 12.62 -13.03
CA THR A 485 -14.71 12.32 -11.80
C THR A 485 -16.18 12.01 -12.11
N ASN A 486 -16.82 12.84 -12.96
CA ASN A 486 -18.20 12.61 -13.38
C ASN A 486 -18.36 11.29 -14.13
N LYS A 487 -17.41 10.96 -15.03
CA LYS A 487 -17.42 9.70 -15.78
C LYS A 487 -17.36 8.49 -14.84
N ILE A 488 -16.46 8.52 -13.86
CA ILE A 488 -16.30 7.44 -12.88
C ILE A 488 -17.57 7.28 -12.02
N VAL A 489 -18.11 8.39 -11.51
CA VAL A 489 -19.34 8.38 -10.71
C VAL A 489 -20.53 7.86 -11.51
N HIS A 490 -20.64 8.22 -12.79
CA HIS A 490 -21.71 7.73 -13.65
C HIS A 490 -21.60 6.21 -13.91
N SER A 491 -20.41 5.71 -14.25
CA SER A 491 -20.19 4.27 -14.44
C SER A 491 -20.50 3.45 -13.20
N LEU A 492 -20.23 3.99 -12.00
CA LEU A 492 -20.61 3.34 -10.74
C LEU A 492 -22.13 3.29 -10.58
N LYS A 493 -22.84 4.39 -10.83
CA LYS A 493 -24.31 4.42 -10.77
C LYS A 493 -24.96 3.45 -11.76
N ASP A 494 -24.41 3.35 -12.97
CA ASP A 494 -24.92 2.44 -14.00
C ASP A 494 -24.72 0.98 -13.62
N ALA A 495 -23.56 0.63 -13.04
CA ALA A 495 -23.32 -0.71 -12.50
C ALA A 495 -24.32 -1.06 -11.38
N PHE A 496 -24.61 -0.13 -10.46
CA PHE A 496 -25.62 -0.33 -9.42
C PHE A 496 -27.03 -0.52 -10.00
N ASN A 497 -27.40 0.26 -11.01
CA ASN A 497 -28.72 0.17 -11.63
C ASN A 497 -28.90 -1.09 -12.49
N HIS A 498 -27.83 -1.59 -13.12
CA HIS A 498 -27.86 -2.83 -13.90
C HIS A 498 -28.11 -4.04 -13.00
N VAL A 499 -27.41 -4.11 -11.87
CA VAL A 499 -27.61 -5.14 -10.84
C VAL A 499 -29.02 -5.08 -10.26
N ALA A 500 -29.58 -3.88 -10.07
CA ALA A 500 -30.97 -3.73 -9.61
C ALA A 500 -31.99 -4.24 -10.64
N LYS A 501 -31.77 -3.99 -11.95
CA LYS A 501 -32.70 -4.40 -13.01
C LYS A 501 -32.63 -5.88 -13.36
N GLU A 502 -31.46 -6.51 -13.32
CA GLU A 502 -31.34 -7.96 -13.54
C GLU A 502 -31.94 -8.77 -12.38
N GLY A 503 -32.07 -8.17 -11.19
CA GLY A 503 -32.84 -8.73 -10.08
C GLY A 503 -34.36 -8.74 -10.29
N ASP A 504 -34.91 -7.82 -11.09
CA ASP A 504 -36.36 -7.67 -11.32
C ASP A 504 -36.87 -8.46 -12.54
N VAL A 505 -35.98 -9.04 -13.38
CA VAL A 505 -36.36 -9.78 -14.61
C VAL A 505 -36.52 -11.30 -14.36
N HIS A 506 -36.33 -11.75 -13.12
CA HIS A 506 -36.54 -13.14 -12.69
C HIS A 506 -37.62 -13.31 -11.61
N GLU A 507 -38.46 -12.29 -11.39
CA GLU A 507 -39.85 -12.48 -10.91
C GLU A 507 -40.79 -12.69 -12.10
#